data_AF-A0A7J4QY20-F1
#
_entry.id   AF-A0A7J4QY20-F1
#
_cell.length_a   1.000
_cell.length_b   1.000
_cell.length_c   1.000
_cell.angle_alpha   90.00
_cell.angle_beta   90.00
_cell.angle_gamma   90.00
#
_symmetry.space_group_name_H-M   'P 1'
#
loop_
_entity.id
_entity.type
_entity.pdbx_description
1 polymer ?
#
loop_
_entity_poly.entity_id
_entity_poly.type
_entity_poly.pdbx_seq_one_letter_code
_entity_poly.pdbx_strand_id
1 'polypeptide(L)'
;MALEKLRNLWERILTPIVESLSWMSPATITWLALPIGVLGGLSVFLASEDQLGASMLLGGGVLITMAMIFDGLDGPVARATGRVTRWGDYLD
;
A
#
# COMPACT_ATOMS: atom_id res chain seq x y z
N MET A 1 -17.07 -8.20 -20.80
CA MET A 1 -18.15 -7.23 -20.47
C MET A 1 -18.23 -6.86 -18.98
N ALA A 2 -18.30 -7.79 -18.02
CA ALA A 2 -18.28 -7.43 -16.58
C ALA A 2 -16.86 -7.15 -16.06
N LEU A 3 -15.88 -7.98 -16.45
CA LEU A 3 -14.46 -7.79 -16.12
C LEU A 3 -13.91 -6.47 -16.70
N GLU A 4 -14.30 -6.14 -17.93
CA GLU A 4 -13.97 -4.86 -18.59
C GLU A 4 -14.48 -3.65 -17.80
N LYS A 5 -15.72 -3.73 -17.28
CA LYS A 5 -16.31 -2.66 -16.47
C LYS A 5 -15.59 -2.51 -15.13
N LEU A 6 -15.23 -3.62 -14.50
CA LEU A 6 -14.46 -3.63 -13.26
C LEU A 6 -13.05 -3.06 -13.49
N ARG A 7 -12.37 -3.48 -14.56
CA ARG A 7 -11.07 -2.93 -14.97
C ARG A 7 -11.14 -1.44 -15.21
N ASN A 8 -12.13 -0.96 -15.99
CA ASN A 8 -12.28 0.47 -16.27
C ASN A 8 -12.56 1.28 -14.99
N LEU A 9 -13.33 0.74 -14.04
CA LEU A 9 -13.54 1.40 -12.74
C LEU A 9 -12.23 1.46 -11.95
N TRP A 10 -11.49 0.35 -11.94
CA TRP A 10 -10.18 0.27 -11.28
C TRP A 10 -9.18 1.25 -11.88
N GLU A 11 -9.03 1.27 -13.21
CA GLU A 11 -8.17 2.23 -13.91
C GLU A 11 -8.58 3.67 -13.56
N ARG A 12 -9.88 3.99 -13.56
CA ARG A 12 -10.35 5.35 -13.25
C ARG A 12 -10.04 5.79 -11.81
N ILE A 13 -9.96 4.86 -10.87
CA ILE A 13 -9.57 5.13 -9.48
C ILE A 13 -8.04 5.17 -9.33
N LEU A 14 -7.31 4.25 -9.96
CA LEU A 14 -5.86 4.16 -9.87
C LEU A 14 -5.15 5.30 -10.59
N THR A 15 -5.62 5.72 -11.76
CA THR A 15 -4.94 6.73 -12.58
C THR A 15 -4.63 8.01 -11.81
N PRO A 16 -5.58 8.68 -11.11
CA PRO A 16 -5.26 9.88 -10.35
C PRO A 16 -4.33 9.62 -9.16
N ILE A 17 -4.42 8.44 -8.53
CA ILE A 17 -3.53 8.04 -7.43
C ILE A 17 -2.10 7.87 -7.95
N VAL A 18 -1.93 7.13 -9.04
CA VAL A 18 -0.65 6.88 -9.70
C VAL A 18 -0.03 8.18 -10.21
N GLU A 19 -0.82 9.07 -10.82
CA GLU A 19 -0.35 10.40 -11.23
C GLU A 19 0.11 11.24 -10.03
N SER A 20 -0.64 11.24 -8.93
CA SER A 20 -0.26 11.95 -7.71
C SER A 20 0.99 11.40 -7.02
N LEU A 21 1.34 10.13 -7.26
CA LEU A 21 2.53 9.46 -6.72
C LEU A 21 3.70 9.40 -7.72
N SER A 22 3.51 9.87 -8.96
CA SER A 22 4.52 9.81 -10.03
C SER A 22 5.82 10.57 -9.71
N TRP A 23 5.77 11.53 -8.77
CA TRP A 23 6.94 12.25 -8.28
C TRP A 23 7.81 11.42 -7.34
N MET A 24 7.27 10.38 -6.71
CA MET A 24 8.01 9.43 -5.87
C MET A 24 8.62 8.31 -6.71
N SER A 25 9.74 7.74 -6.26
CA SER A 25 10.26 6.52 -6.87
C SER A 25 9.43 5.31 -6.41
N PRO A 26 9.15 4.32 -7.27
CA PRO A 26 8.42 3.11 -6.86
C PRO A 26 9.05 2.43 -5.64
N ALA A 27 10.38 2.30 -5.62
CA ALA A 27 11.10 1.74 -4.48
C ALA A 27 10.90 2.54 -3.18
N THR A 28 10.69 3.86 -3.26
CA THR A 28 10.36 4.67 -2.07
C THR A 28 8.98 4.29 -1.52
N ILE A 29 8.02 3.96 -2.38
CA ILE A 29 6.67 3.53 -1.96
C ILE A 29 6.76 2.19 -1.23
N THR A 30 7.49 1.22 -1.79
CA THR A 30 7.77 -0.08 -1.16
C THR A 30 8.46 0.08 0.20
N TRP A 31 9.50 0.93 0.27
CA TRP A 31 10.19 1.24 1.52
C TRP A 31 9.31 1.96 2.56
N LEU A 32 8.22 2.61 2.15
CA LEU A 32 7.27 3.28 3.05
C LEU A 32 6.20 2.30 3.55
N ALA A 33 5.80 1.33 2.71
CA ALA A 33 4.88 0.27 3.10
C ALA A 33 5.43 -0.59 4.24
N LEU A 34 6.72 -0.93 4.20
CA LEU A 34 7.39 -1.79 5.18
C LEU A 34 7.28 -1.28 6.64
N PRO A 35 7.73 -0.05 7.00
CA PRO A 35 7.62 0.45 8.37
C PRO A 35 6.16 0.62 8.80
N ILE A 36 5.24 0.97 7.90
CA ILE A 36 3.82 1.07 8.20
C ILE A 36 3.25 -0.31 8.56
N GLY A 37 3.58 -1.34 7.78
CA GLY A 37 3.18 -2.72 8.03
C GLY A 37 3.73 -3.25 9.35
N VAL A 38 5.01 -2.97 9.65
CA VAL A 38 5.65 -3.32 10.93
C VAL A 38 4.96 -2.63 12.10
N LEU A 39 4.68 -1.32 12.02
CA LEU A 39 3.97 -0.58 13.07
C LEU A 39 2.54 -1.11 13.26
N GLY A 40 1.85 -1.46 12.17
CA GLY A 40 0.54 -2.07 12.23
C GLY A 40 0.56 -3.44 12.91
N GLY A 41 1.50 -4.30 12.52
CA GLY A 41 1.71 -5.61 13.11
C GLY A 41 2.10 -5.54 14.59
N LEU A 42 3.00 -4.62 14.97
CA LEU A 42 3.36 -4.36 16.36
C LEU A 42 2.18 -3.85 17.18
N SER A 43 1.34 -2.98 16.61
CA SER A 43 0.12 -2.52 17.27
C SER A 43 -0.83 -3.67 17.59
N VAL A 44 -1.00 -4.60 16.65
CA VAL A 44 -1.83 -5.80 16.88
C VAL A 44 -1.17 -6.75 17.90
N PHE A 45 0.13 -6.97 17.79
CA PHE A 45 0.87 -7.87 18.67
C PHE A 45 0.93 -7.40 20.13
N LEU A 46 1.03 -6.09 20.36
CA LEU A 46 1.13 -5.48 21.70
C LEU A 46 -0.23 -5.09 22.29
N ALA A 47 -1.34 -5.41 21.61
CA ALA A 47 -2.67 -5.03 22.08
C ALA A 47 -3.03 -5.72 23.41
N SER A 48 -3.35 -4.93 24.43
CA SER A 48 -3.78 -5.37 25.76
C SER A 48 -5.29 -5.70 25.84
N GLU A 49 -5.72 -6.38 26.91
CA GLU A 49 -7.14 -6.68 27.16
C GLU A 49 -7.90 -5.50 27.79
N ASP A 50 -7.70 -4.30 27.26
CA ASP A 50 -8.31 -3.07 27.73
C ASP A 50 -8.72 -2.17 26.55
N GLN A 51 -9.24 -0.99 26.87
CA GLN A 51 -9.69 -0.05 25.85
C GLN A 51 -8.55 0.47 24.97
N LEU A 52 -7.33 0.52 25.51
CA LEU A 52 -6.12 0.86 24.75
C LEU A 52 -5.82 -0.24 23.72
N GLY A 53 -5.84 -1.52 24.10
CA GLY A 53 -5.65 -2.61 23.15
C GLY A 53 -6.71 -2.67 22.06
N ALA A 54 -7.99 -2.37 22.38
CA ALA A 54 -9.03 -2.23 21.35
C ALA A 54 -8.68 -1.14 20.31
N SER A 55 -8.15 0.00 20.76
CA SER A 55 -7.68 1.05 19.86
C SER A 55 -6.43 0.65 19.06
N MET A 56 -5.53 -0.13 19.65
CA MET A 56 -4.34 -0.65 18.96
C MET A 56 -4.70 -1.66 17.88
N LEU A 57 -5.72 -2.48 18.09
CA LEU A 57 -6.24 -3.40 17.07
C LEU A 57 -6.86 -2.64 15.88
N LEU A 58 -7.69 -1.62 16.16
CA LEU A 58 -8.27 -0.79 15.11
C LEU A 58 -7.20 0.00 14.35
N GLY A 59 -6.31 0.68 15.07
CA GLY A 59 -5.20 1.43 14.49
C GLY A 59 -4.24 0.53 13.71
N GLY A 60 -3.92 -0.64 14.26
CA GLY A 60 -3.09 -1.65 13.61
C GLY A 60 -3.72 -2.17 12.32
N GLY A 61 -5.02 -2.46 12.33
CA GLY A 61 -5.76 -2.85 11.13
C GLY A 61 -5.76 -1.77 10.05
N VAL A 62 -5.92 -0.50 10.43
CA VAL A 62 -5.82 0.65 9.50
C VAL A 62 -4.41 0.75 8.92
N LEU A 63 -3.37 0.64 9.75
CA LEU A 63 -1.98 0.69 9.30
C LEU A 63 -1.65 -0.45 8.33
N ILE A 64 -2.04 -1.68 8.65
CA ILE A 64 -1.84 -2.84 7.77
C ILE A 64 -2.58 -2.64 6.44
N THR A 65 -3.81 -2.14 6.47
CA THR A 65 -4.57 -1.82 5.26
C THR A 65 -3.85 -0.78 4.40
N MET A 66 -3.31 0.25 5.04
CA MET A 66 -2.55 1.29 4.35
C MET A 66 -1.24 0.76 3.76
N ALA A 67 -0.53 -0.13 4.47
CA ALA A 67 0.65 -0.81 3.95
C ALA A 67 0.31 -1.65 2.70
N MET A 68 -0.77 -2.45 2.74
CA MET A 68 -1.22 -3.22 1.57
C MET A 68 -1.60 -2.34 0.38
N ILE A 69 -2.15 -1.15 0.62
CA ILE A 69 -2.44 -0.19 -0.46
C ILE A 69 -1.14 0.33 -1.08
N PHE A 70 -0.14 0.71 -0.27
CA PHE A 70 1.13 1.21 -0.80
C PHE A 70 1.91 0.13 -1.56
N ASP A 71 1.97 -1.08 -1.02
CA ASP A 71 2.50 -2.29 -1.65
C ASP A 71 1.83 -2.52 -3.01
N GLY A 72 0.50 -2.57 -3.05
CA GLY A 72 -0.23 -2.74 -4.32
C GLY A 72 -0.09 -1.59 -5.33
N LEU A 73 0.42 -0.42 -4.93
CA LEU A 73 0.57 0.75 -5.80
C LEU A 73 1.95 0.87 -6.45
N ASP A 74 3.00 0.27 -5.89
CA ASP A 74 4.36 0.46 -6.41
C ASP A 74 4.55 -0.12 -7.83
N GLY A 75 3.96 -1.29 -8.13
CA GLY A 75 3.99 -1.94 -9.42
C GLY A 75 3.21 -1.16 -10.49
N PRO A 76 1.95 -0.76 -10.24
CA PRO A 76 1.22 0.17 -11.12
C PRO A 76 1.98 1.48 -11.37
N VAL A 77 2.57 2.09 -10.33
CA VAL A 77 3.36 3.32 -10.45
C VAL A 77 4.64 3.08 -11.26
N ALA A 78 5.34 1.97 -11.06
CA ALA A 78 6.54 1.61 -11.83
C ALA A 78 6.21 1.43 -13.31
N ARG A 79 5.10 0.75 -13.64
CA ARG A 79 4.63 0.57 -15.02
C ARG A 79 4.21 1.88 -15.67
N ALA A 80 3.46 2.72 -14.95
CA ALA A 80 2.98 4.00 -15.47
C ALA A 80 4.11 5.03 -15.67
N THR A 81 5.12 5.02 -14.81
CA THR A 81 6.28 5.94 -14.90
C THR A 81 7.43 5.40 -15.75
N GLY A 82 7.34 4.17 -16.26
CA GLY A 82 8.41 3.50 -17.01
C GLY A 82 9.64 3.18 -16.15
N ARG A 83 9.51 3.13 -14.82
CA ARG A 83 10.60 2.92 -13.84
C ARG A 83 10.64 1.49 -13.30
N VAL A 84 10.24 0.51 -14.11
CA VAL A 84 10.32 -0.92 -13.73
C VAL A 84 11.79 -1.32 -13.64
N THR A 85 12.22 -1.85 -12.50
CA THR A 85 13.60 -2.27 -12.26
C THR A 85 13.65 -3.62 -11.56
N ARG A 86 14.66 -4.45 -11.88
CA ARG A 86 14.86 -5.76 -11.23
C ARG A 86 15.09 -5.66 -9.71
N TRP A 87 15.59 -4.51 -9.25
CA TRP A 87 15.77 -4.24 -7.83
C TRP A 87 14.44 -3.89 -7.14
N GLY A 88 13.59 -3.10 -7.81
CA GLY A 88 12.23 -2.84 -7.34
C GLY A 88 11.45 -4.15 -7.17
N ASP A 89 11.46 -5.00 -8.20
CA ASP A 89 10.78 -6.31 -8.17
C ASP A 89 11.37 -7.31 -7.15
N TYR A 90 12.57 -7.05 -6.61
CA TYR A 90 13.17 -7.86 -5.53
C TYR A 90 12.85 -7.30 -4.15
N LEU A 91 12.60 -5.99 -4.08
CA LEU A 91 12.32 -5.26 -2.85
C LEU A 91 10.83 -5.36 -2.47
N ASP A 92 9.95 -5.31 -3.47
CA ASP A 92 8.53 -5.68 -3.40
C ASP A 92 8.42 -7.18 -3.08
#